data_AF-A0A7V3FI00-F1
#
_entry.id   AF-A0A7V3FI00-F1
#
_cell.length_a   1.000
_cell.length_b   1.000
_cell.length_c   1.000
_cell.angle_alpha   90.00
_cell.angle_beta   90.00
_cell.angle_gamma   90.00
#
_symmetry.space_group_name_H-M   'P 1'
#
loop_
_entity.id
_entity.type
_entity.pdbx_description
1 polymer ?
#
loop_
_entity_poly.entity_id
_entity_poly.type
_entity_poly.pdbx_seq_one_letter_code
_entity_poly.pdbx_strand_id
1 'polypeptide(L)'
;MRRVTYALTLASSILLSVQATLSQEPPKPALRRNITIDLLEQSLSPSPAAPVTLHLGTIPTGKKWVVGVRAEPTAGVKFQAGVVFTDTFQGAPVVKSVAPFSAALLAIRDNTIRLEGTDRLGGDLLVFLVLPSGTTLIVQNDNGQYFRGTVSTGLILKDGEVIPSVPKIPGELVFKLLLPSAREPNQPVRLSADKYSVGSQLLREHIISVSMPRYPAQPKDSDGILAIQMEIDGAGLVRNVQLLQGDPALLPNVERAVREWRFRPFLIDTEAVTVTAPVVFGFRNGKVTSSVMR
;
A
#
# COMPACT_ATOMS: atom_id res chain seq x y z
N MET A 1 -73.10 2.15 -14.18
CA MET A 1 -72.76 2.56 -15.57
C MET A 1 -72.49 4.06 -15.60
N ARG A 2 -71.23 4.49 -15.76
CA ARG A 2 -70.78 5.68 -16.52
C ARG A 2 -69.28 5.89 -16.27
N ARG A 3 -68.49 5.68 -17.32
CA ARG A 3 -67.17 6.29 -17.48
C ARG A 3 -67.36 7.75 -17.87
N VAL A 4 -66.46 8.62 -17.42
CA VAL A 4 -66.09 9.83 -18.17
C VAL A 4 -64.56 9.93 -18.14
N THR A 5 -63.97 10.06 -19.32
CA THR A 5 -62.57 10.34 -19.60
C THR A 5 -62.52 11.68 -20.34
N TYR A 6 -61.64 12.59 -19.92
CA TYR A 6 -61.04 13.66 -20.74
C TYR A 6 -59.62 13.87 -20.14
N ALA A 7 -58.53 13.52 -20.82
CA ALA A 7 -57.85 14.12 -21.98
C ALA A 7 -56.84 15.22 -21.60
N LEU A 8 -55.64 15.09 -22.19
CA LEU A 8 -54.36 15.81 -22.04
C LEU A 8 -54.51 17.35 -21.92
N THR A 9 -53.62 18.11 -21.26
CA THR A 9 -52.26 18.44 -21.73
C THR A 9 -51.55 19.31 -20.68
N LEU A 10 -50.32 18.95 -20.28
CA LEU A 10 -49.15 19.85 -20.17
C LEU A 10 -47.98 19.06 -19.56
N ALA A 11 -47.10 18.64 -20.46
CA ALA A 11 -45.74 18.26 -20.17
C ALA A 11 -44.92 19.47 -19.69
N SER A 12 -43.76 19.15 -19.11
CA SER A 12 -42.58 20.02 -19.08
C SER A 12 -42.57 21.12 -18.02
N SER A 13 -42.53 20.75 -16.73
CA SER A 13 -41.88 21.59 -15.69
C SER A 13 -41.41 20.83 -14.45
N ILE A 14 -41.75 19.55 -14.25
CA ILE A 14 -41.38 18.79 -13.03
C ILE A 14 -40.28 17.74 -13.30
N LEU A 15 -39.93 17.47 -14.57
CA LEU A 15 -38.87 16.53 -14.93
C LEU A 15 -37.46 17.11 -14.91
N LEU A 16 -37.30 18.45 -14.84
CA LEU A 16 -35.96 19.07 -14.79
C LEU A 16 -35.41 19.24 -13.37
N SER A 17 -36.23 19.12 -12.33
CA SER A 17 -35.80 19.25 -10.93
C SER A 17 -35.55 17.90 -10.24
N VAL A 18 -35.77 16.77 -10.91
CA VAL A 18 -35.48 15.42 -10.37
C VAL A 18 -34.23 14.79 -11.02
N GLN A 19 -33.81 15.24 -12.21
CA GLN A 19 -32.57 14.77 -12.83
C GLN A 19 -31.30 15.51 -12.33
N ALA A 20 -31.44 16.66 -11.68
CA ALA A 20 -30.30 17.39 -11.12
C ALA A 20 -29.84 16.89 -9.74
N THR A 21 -30.59 15.99 -9.09
CA THR A 21 -30.26 15.45 -7.75
C THR A 21 -29.68 14.03 -7.81
N LEU A 22 -29.58 13.42 -9.00
CA LEU A 22 -29.11 12.03 -9.18
C LEU A 22 -27.70 11.88 -9.80
N SER A 23 -26.94 12.98 -9.95
CA SER A 23 -25.56 12.96 -10.46
C SER A 23 -24.48 13.34 -9.44
N GLN A 24 -24.81 13.35 -8.15
CA GLN A 24 -23.78 13.39 -7.11
C GLN A 24 -23.92 12.16 -6.23
N GLU A 25 -23.11 11.14 -6.53
CA GLU A 25 -22.75 10.13 -5.54
C GLU A 25 -22.30 10.90 -4.28
N PRO A 26 -22.89 10.65 -3.09
CA PRO A 26 -22.46 11.35 -1.89
C PRO A 26 -20.96 11.14 -1.72
N PRO A 27 -20.17 12.14 -1.28
CA PRO A 27 -18.74 11.94 -1.08
C PRO A 27 -18.56 10.76 -0.12
N LYS A 28 -18.02 9.66 -0.65
CA LYS A 28 -17.72 8.45 0.12
C LYS A 28 -16.90 8.90 1.33
N PRO A 29 -17.33 8.64 2.58
CA PRO A 29 -16.59 9.12 3.74
C PRO A 29 -15.20 8.48 3.73
N ALA A 30 -14.17 9.27 3.42
CA ALA A 30 -12.78 8.84 3.52
C ALA A 30 -12.47 8.50 4.98
N LEU A 31 -11.70 7.43 5.22
CA LEU A 31 -11.30 7.05 6.58
C LEU A 31 -10.28 8.09 7.11
N ARG A 32 -10.75 9.04 7.91
CA ARG A 32 -10.01 10.25 8.35
C ARG A 32 -8.99 10.01 9.48
N ARG A 33 -8.53 8.78 9.71
CA ARG A 33 -7.57 8.52 10.78
C ARG A 33 -6.17 8.75 10.23
N ASN A 34 -5.44 9.70 10.82
CA ASN A 34 -4.01 9.81 10.60
C ASN A 34 -3.37 8.54 11.17
N ILE A 35 -2.65 7.80 10.32
CA ILE A 35 -1.96 6.57 10.74
C ILE A 35 -0.48 6.84 10.73
N THR A 36 0.07 6.94 11.92
CA THR A 36 1.51 6.88 12.14
C THR A 36 1.95 5.43 12.02
N ILE A 37 2.98 5.19 11.21
CA ILE A 37 3.69 3.92 11.20
C ILE A 37 4.78 4.01 12.25
N ASP A 38 4.44 3.55 13.45
CA ASP A 38 5.40 3.38 14.52
C ASP A 38 5.92 1.95 14.49
N LEU A 39 7.23 1.81 14.27
CA LEU A 39 7.93 0.53 14.18
C LEU A 39 9.07 0.54 15.16
N LEU A 40 9.32 -0.61 15.79
CA LEU A 40 10.58 -0.83 16.48
C LEU A 40 11.70 -0.72 15.46
N GLU A 41 12.67 0.15 15.68
CA GLU A 41 13.85 0.29 14.82
C GLU A 41 15.11 -0.19 15.56
N GLN A 42 15.93 -1.01 14.89
CA GLN A 42 17.23 -1.48 15.39
C GLN A 42 18.28 -1.42 14.28
N SER A 43 19.50 -1.03 14.66
CA SER A 43 20.67 -1.09 13.77
C SER A 43 21.63 -2.16 14.26
N LEU A 44 22.16 -2.93 13.31
CA LEU A 44 22.93 -4.13 13.56
C LEU A 44 24.21 -4.09 12.74
N SER A 45 25.27 -4.63 13.33
CA SER A 45 26.56 -4.81 12.68
C SER A 45 26.87 -6.31 12.56
N PRO A 46 26.12 -7.07 11.74
CA PRO A 46 26.34 -8.51 11.61
C PRO A 46 27.69 -8.80 10.97
N SER A 47 28.21 -10.00 11.23
CA SER A 47 29.42 -10.47 10.59
C SER A 47 29.23 -10.55 9.06
N PRO A 48 30.09 -9.93 8.25
CA PRO A 48 29.88 -9.77 6.80
C PRO A 48 29.94 -11.08 6.01
N ALA A 49 30.49 -12.15 6.59
CA ALA A 49 30.65 -13.44 5.92
C ALA A 49 29.56 -14.47 6.24
N ALA A 50 28.67 -14.18 7.22
CA ALA A 50 27.66 -15.13 7.67
C ALA A 50 26.25 -14.73 7.20
N PRO A 51 25.37 -15.70 6.88
CA PRO A 51 23.97 -15.40 6.55
C PRO A 51 23.29 -14.59 7.65
N VAL A 52 22.41 -13.67 7.26
CA VAL A 52 21.48 -13.02 8.18
C VAL A 52 20.22 -13.86 8.22
N THR A 53 19.82 -14.30 9.41
CA THR A 53 18.61 -15.12 9.61
C THR A 53 17.53 -14.29 10.27
N LEU A 54 16.39 -14.15 9.61
CA LEU A 54 15.15 -13.63 10.21
C LEU A 54 14.27 -14.82 10.61
N HIS A 55 14.05 -14.96 11.91
CA HIS A 55 13.19 -15.99 12.48
C HIS A 55 11.89 -15.36 13.00
N LEU A 56 10.77 -15.64 12.34
CA LEU A 56 9.46 -15.01 12.60
C LEU A 56 8.73 -15.56 13.84
N GLY A 57 9.23 -16.65 14.43
CA GLY A 57 8.61 -17.32 15.58
C GLY A 57 7.44 -18.21 15.13
N THR A 58 6.29 -18.11 15.77
CA THR A 58 5.07 -18.83 15.38
C THR A 58 3.97 -17.82 15.10
N ILE A 59 3.47 -17.74 13.87
CA ILE A 59 2.39 -16.80 13.52
C ILE A 59 1.03 -17.47 13.76
N PRO A 60 0.06 -16.83 14.45
CA PRO A 60 -1.23 -17.43 14.75
C PRO A 60 -2.03 -17.68 13.46
N THR A 61 -2.83 -18.74 13.44
CA THR A 61 -3.73 -19.03 12.33
C THR A 61 -4.66 -17.84 12.05
N GLY A 62 -4.78 -17.44 10.79
CA GLY A 62 -5.59 -16.30 10.37
C GLY A 62 -4.91 -14.94 10.48
N LYS A 63 -3.69 -14.85 11.04
CA LYS A 63 -2.84 -13.66 10.95
C LYS A 63 -1.95 -13.76 9.71
N LYS A 64 -1.76 -12.61 9.07
CA LYS A 64 -0.86 -12.47 7.92
C LYS A 64 0.49 -11.95 8.38
N TRP A 65 1.49 -12.12 7.53
CA TRP A 65 2.78 -11.48 7.72
C TRP A 65 3.41 -11.04 6.41
N VAL A 66 4.22 -9.99 6.50
CA VAL A 66 4.98 -9.45 5.37
C VAL A 66 6.41 -9.09 5.82
N VAL A 67 7.39 -9.47 5.01
CA VAL A 67 8.79 -9.11 5.17
C VAL A 67 9.24 -8.37 3.92
N GLY A 68 9.53 -7.08 4.03
CA GLY A 68 10.19 -6.32 2.98
C GLY A 68 11.69 -6.28 3.18
N VAL A 69 12.45 -6.51 2.12
CA VAL A 69 13.91 -6.50 2.15
C VAL A 69 14.43 -5.57 1.08
N ARG A 70 15.31 -4.65 1.45
CA ARG A 70 16.00 -3.76 0.52
C ARG A 70 17.51 -3.89 0.71
N ALA A 71 18.23 -4.10 -0.38
CA ALA A 71 19.69 -4.12 -0.35
C ALA A 71 20.27 -2.74 -0.66
N GLU A 72 21.24 -2.29 0.13
CA GLU A 72 21.99 -1.05 -0.09
C GLU A 72 23.51 -1.34 -0.10
N PRO A 73 24.33 -0.55 -0.81
CA PRO A 73 25.79 -0.76 -0.87
C PRO A 73 26.54 -0.44 0.44
N THR A 74 25.94 0.32 1.36
CA THR A 74 26.59 0.84 2.58
C THR A 74 26.24 0.05 3.83
N ALA A 75 27.17 0.06 4.80
CA ALA A 75 27.31 -0.95 5.86
C ALA A 75 26.25 -0.88 6.98
N GLY A 76 25.81 -2.08 7.39
CA GLY A 76 24.93 -2.31 8.53
C GLY A 76 23.59 -2.93 8.12
N VAL A 77 22.99 -3.67 9.03
CA VAL A 77 21.62 -4.16 8.89
C VAL A 77 20.70 -3.25 9.66
N LYS A 78 19.68 -2.70 9.00
CA LYS A 78 18.59 -2.00 9.68
C LYS A 78 17.39 -2.93 9.73
N PHE A 79 16.86 -3.10 10.93
CA PHE A 79 15.69 -3.90 11.19
C PHE A 79 14.58 -3.00 11.70
N GLN A 80 13.39 -3.15 11.11
CA GLN A 80 12.19 -2.50 11.59
C GLN A 80 11.06 -3.52 11.69
N ALA A 81 10.27 -3.47 12.77
CA ALA A 81 9.11 -4.35 12.91
C ALA A 81 7.94 -3.73 13.67
N GLY A 82 6.74 -4.18 13.32
CA GLY A 82 5.50 -3.73 13.93
C GLY A 82 4.35 -4.71 13.75
N VAL A 83 3.26 -4.40 14.43
CA VAL A 83 2.01 -5.13 14.38
C VAL A 83 0.95 -4.23 13.77
N VAL A 84 0.40 -4.66 12.64
CA VAL A 84 -0.62 -3.95 11.88
C VAL A 84 -1.99 -4.45 12.34
N PHE A 85 -2.78 -3.53 12.90
CA PHE A 85 -4.16 -3.80 13.26
C PHE A 85 -5.05 -3.35 12.13
N THR A 86 -5.90 -4.24 11.64
CA THR A 86 -6.86 -3.97 10.57
C THR A 86 -8.28 -3.86 11.13
N ASP A 87 -9.13 -3.17 10.39
CA ASP A 87 -10.57 -3.08 10.60
C ASP A 87 -11.26 -3.27 9.24
N THR A 88 -12.59 -3.26 9.20
CA THR A 88 -13.35 -3.33 7.96
C THR A 88 -14.12 -2.02 7.76
N PHE A 89 -13.97 -1.42 6.58
CA PHE A 89 -14.73 -0.25 6.17
C PHE A 89 -15.42 -0.52 4.84
N GLN A 90 -16.76 -0.47 4.82
CA GLN A 90 -17.58 -0.76 3.64
C GLN A 90 -17.25 -2.13 2.98
N GLY A 91 -16.97 -3.15 3.80
CA GLY A 91 -16.63 -4.50 3.33
C GLY A 91 -15.20 -4.68 2.84
N ALA A 92 -14.37 -3.63 2.85
CA ALA A 92 -12.94 -3.72 2.51
C ALA A 92 -12.06 -3.62 3.77
N PRO A 93 -10.94 -4.36 3.84
CA PRO A 93 -10.00 -4.22 4.94
C PRO A 93 -9.30 -2.86 4.90
N VAL A 94 -9.22 -2.21 6.05
CA VAL A 94 -8.50 -0.94 6.24
C VAL A 94 -7.54 -1.04 7.41
N VAL A 95 -6.47 -0.25 7.39
CA VAL A 95 -5.56 -0.17 8.55
C VAL A 95 -6.26 0.62 9.66
N LYS A 96 -6.21 0.12 10.89
CA LYS A 96 -6.67 0.82 12.10
C LYS A 96 -5.53 1.56 12.77
N SER A 97 -4.40 0.86 12.96
CA SER A 97 -3.18 1.38 13.57
C SER A 97 -2.00 0.47 13.26
N VAL A 98 -0.79 1.00 13.37
CA VAL A 98 0.45 0.23 13.33
C VAL A 98 1.21 0.52 14.62
N ALA A 99 1.47 -0.52 15.41
CA ALA A 99 2.18 -0.41 16.68
C ALA A 99 3.59 -1.02 16.55
N PRO A 100 4.59 -0.49 17.27
CA PRO A 100 5.93 -1.05 17.22
C PRO A 100 5.95 -2.45 17.83
N PHE A 101 6.76 -3.34 17.26
CA PHE A 101 6.97 -4.65 17.86
C PHE A 101 7.66 -4.50 19.23
N SER A 102 7.33 -5.36 20.20
CA SER A 102 7.91 -5.24 21.54
C SER A 102 9.41 -5.55 21.52
N ALA A 103 10.24 -4.58 21.93
CA ALA A 103 11.69 -4.78 22.04
C ALA A 103 12.06 -5.90 23.01
N ALA A 104 11.23 -6.16 24.03
CA ALA A 104 11.45 -7.24 24.99
C ALA A 104 11.29 -8.65 24.37
N LEU A 105 10.66 -8.74 23.20
CA LEU A 105 10.46 -9.98 22.45
C LEU A 105 11.39 -10.08 21.23
N LEU A 106 12.38 -9.19 21.12
CA LEU A 106 13.36 -9.20 20.05
C LEU A 106 14.68 -9.80 20.57
N ALA A 107 15.03 -10.98 20.09
CA ALA A 107 16.30 -11.64 20.41
C ALA A 107 17.24 -11.54 19.21
N ILE A 108 18.45 -11.02 19.43
CA ILE A 108 19.45 -10.84 18.38
C ILE A 108 20.76 -11.48 18.83
N ARG A 109 21.13 -12.59 18.19
CA ARG A 109 22.38 -13.32 18.45
C ARG A 109 22.85 -14.00 17.17
N ASP A 110 24.16 -14.05 16.94
CA ASP A 110 24.78 -14.84 15.86
C ASP A 110 24.16 -14.60 14.47
N ASN A 111 24.08 -13.32 14.04
CA ASN A 111 23.40 -12.89 12.80
C ASN A 111 21.92 -13.32 12.68
N THR A 112 21.31 -13.81 13.75
CA THR A 112 19.91 -14.19 13.82
C THR A 112 19.10 -13.13 14.54
N ILE A 113 18.06 -12.65 13.87
CA ILE A 113 17.03 -11.76 14.39
C ILE A 113 15.79 -12.63 14.64
N ARG A 114 15.48 -12.93 15.90
CA ARG A 114 14.33 -13.76 16.28
C ARG A 114 13.24 -12.89 16.91
N LEU A 115 12.03 -13.06 16.42
CA LEU A 115 10.80 -12.49 16.98
C LEU A 115 10.13 -13.53 17.87
N GLU A 116 10.13 -13.27 19.17
CA GLU A 116 9.52 -14.12 20.18
C GLU A 116 8.08 -13.68 20.48
N GLY A 117 7.28 -14.55 21.10
CA GLY A 117 5.89 -14.22 21.46
C GLY A 117 4.96 -13.90 20.29
N THR A 118 5.36 -14.24 19.06
CA THR A 118 4.55 -13.97 17.87
C THR A 118 3.28 -14.82 17.82
N ASP A 119 3.20 -15.89 18.61
CA ASP A 119 2.04 -16.76 18.80
C ASP A 119 0.84 -16.04 19.45
N ARG A 120 1.08 -14.85 20.01
CA ARG A 120 0.07 -14.04 20.72
C ARG A 120 -0.23 -12.72 20.03
N LEU A 121 0.18 -12.56 18.76
CA LEU A 121 -0.05 -11.32 18.02
C LEU A 121 -1.55 -11.00 17.88
N GLY A 122 -1.92 -9.81 18.33
CA GLY A 122 -3.27 -9.28 18.13
C GLY A 122 -3.56 -8.83 16.70
N GLY A 123 -2.53 -8.60 15.88
CA GLY A 123 -2.61 -8.12 14.49
C GLY A 123 -1.66 -8.85 13.55
N ASP A 124 -1.55 -8.34 12.33
CA ASP A 124 -0.67 -8.88 11.29
C ASP A 124 0.76 -8.40 11.49
N LEU A 125 1.75 -9.23 11.16
CA LEU A 125 3.17 -8.91 11.36
C LEU A 125 3.76 -8.17 10.16
N LEU A 126 4.48 -7.09 10.42
CA LEU A 126 5.27 -6.38 9.41
C LEU A 126 6.73 -6.35 9.85
N VAL A 127 7.63 -6.74 8.94
CA VAL A 127 9.08 -6.60 9.09
C VAL A 127 9.66 -5.89 7.86
N PHE A 128 10.54 -4.92 8.08
CA PHE A 128 11.31 -4.27 7.03
C PHE A 128 12.81 -4.34 7.35
N LEU A 129 13.57 -4.92 6.42
CA LEU A 129 15.01 -5.10 6.51
C LEU A 129 15.72 -4.28 5.45
N VAL A 130 16.75 -3.53 5.87
CA VAL A 130 17.77 -3.02 4.96
C VAL A 130 19.05 -3.81 5.22
N LEU A 131 19.60 -4.43 4.18
CA LEU A 131 20.78 -5.29 4.25
C LEU A 131 21.88 -4.77 3.32
N PRO A 132 23.16 -5.08 3.59
CA PRO A 132 24.21 -4.92 2.59
C PRO A 132 23.91 -5.74 1.32
N SER A 133 24.17 -5.18 0.15
CA SER A 133 24.03 -5.91 -1.11
C SER A 133 24.94 -7.15 -1.14
N GLY A 134 24.41 -8.29 -1.60
CA GLY A 134 25.12 -9.56 -1.59
C GLY A 134 24.96 -10.36 -0.29
N THR A 135 24.22 -9.86 0.69
CA THR A 135 23.92 -10.61 1.92
C THR A 135 23.09 -11.86 1.61
N THR A 136 23.49 -13.02 2.13
CA THR A 136 22.63 -14.20 2.14
C THR A 136 21.59 -14.03 3.25
N LEU A 137 20.32 -13.96 2.86
CA LEU A 137 19.19 -13.87 3.79
C LEU A 137 18.52 -15.24 3.92
N ILE A 138 18.22 -15.62 5.15
CA ILE A 138 17.34 -16.75 5.48
C ILE A 138 16.10 -16.18 6.17
N VAL A 139 14.91 -16.53 5.69
CA VAL A 139 13.64 -16.22 6.37
C VAL A 139 12.94 -17.51 6.72
N GLN A 140 12.66 -17.71 7.99
CA GLN A 140 12.08 -18.93 8.51
C GLN A 140 11.19 -18.66 9.72
N ASN A 141 10.44 -19.67 10.13
CA ASN A 141 9.71 -19.71 11.38
C ASN A 141 9.89 -21.09 12.04
N ASP A 142 9.21 -21.34 13.16
CA ASP A 142 9.37 -22.62 13.87
C ASP A 142 8.89 -23.84 13.05
N ASN A 143 8.10 -23.61 11.98
CA ASN A 143 7.52 -24.65 11.13
C ASN A 143 8.30 -24.88 9.82
N GLY A 144 9.26 -24.03 9.47
CA GLY A 144 10.06 -24.21 8.26
C GLY A 144 10.69 -22.94 7.69
N GLN A 145 11.47 -23.13 6.63
CA GLN A 145 12.15 -22.06 5.91
C GLN A 145 11.32 -21.61 4.71
N TYR A 146 11.06 -20.30 4.63
CA TYR A 146 10.33 -19.66 3.52
C TYR A 146 11.25 -19.15 2.42
N PHE A 147 12.45 -18.73 2.79
CA PHE A 147 13.40 -18.17 1.83
C PHE A 147 14.85 -18.42 2.27
N ARG A 148 15.69 -18.70 1.29
CA ARG A 148 17.14 -18.67 1.41
C ARG A 148 17.72 -18.20 0.09
N GLY A 149 18.46 -17.09 0.10
CA GLY A 149 19.06 -16.57 -1.11
C GLY A 149 19.89 -15.31 -0.89
N THR A 150 20.74 -15.02 -1.86
CA THR A 150 21.55 -13.80 -1.89
C THR A 150 20.70 -12.63 -2.36
N VAL A 151 20.64 -11.56 -1.56
CA VAL A 151 19.85 -10.37 -1.87
C VAL A 151 20.74 -9.31 -2.52
N SER A 152 20.62 -9.13 -3.83
CA SER A 152 21.35 -8.11 -4.58
C SER A 152 20.64 -6.75 -4.56
N THR A 153 19.32 -6.73 -4.70
CA THR A 153 18.50 -5.51 -4.79
C THR A 153 17.42 -5.44 -3.71
N GLY A 154 16.68 -6.52 -3.51
CA GLY A 154 15.60 -6.61 -2.52
C GLY A 154 14.48 -7.52 -2.97
N LEU A 155 13.53 -7.77 -2.09
CA LEU A 155 12.33 -8.56 -2.35
C LEU A 155 11.26 -8.26 -1.29
N ILE A 156 10.03 -8.69 -1.53
CA ILE A 156 9.00 -8.78 -0.49
C ILE A 156 8.63 -10.25 -0.33
N LEU A 157 8.46 -10.73 0.89
CA LEU A 157 7.78 -11.98 1.20
C LEU A 157 6.44 -11.67 1.85
N LYS A 158 5.38 -12.33 1.42
CA LYS A 158 4.07 -12.25 2.08
C LYS A 158 3.54 -13.65 2.26
N ASP A 159 3.27 -14.04 3.50
CA ASP A 159 2.70 -15.35 3.85
C ASP A 159 3.46 -16.54 3.22
N GLY A 160 4.78 -16.42 3.08
CA GLY A 160 5.68 -17.43 2.50
C GLY A 160 5.91 -17.29 0.99
N GLU A 161 5.15 -16.46 0.29
CA GLU A 161 5.30 -16.22 -1.14
C GLU A 161 6.29 -15.07 -1.42
N VAL A 162 7.22 -15.29 -2.35
CA VAL A 162 8.16 -14.26 -2.80
C VAL A 162 7.53 -13.39 -3.87
N ILE A 163 7.53 -12.08 -3.65
CA ILE A 163 7.15 -11.04 -4.59
C ILE A 163 8.45 -10.34 -5.04
N PRO A 164 8.82 -10.43 -6.33
CA PRO A 164 10.06 -9.87 -6.87
C PRO A 164 9.95 -8.35 -7.05
N SER A 165 9.71 -7.64 -5.95
CA SER A 165 9.63 -6.18 -5.89
C SER A 165 10.50 -5.67 -4.75
N VAL A 166 11.20 -4.56 -4.97
CA VAL A 166 12.02 -3.93 -3.93
C VAL A 166 11.17 -2.91 -3.18
N PRO A 167 10.82 -3.16 -1.92
CA PRO A 167 10.02 -2.22 -1.14
C PRO A 167 10.84 -0.96 -0.88
N LYS A 168 10.23 0.21 -1.06
CA LYS A 168 10.92 1.50 -0.85
C LYS A 168 10.88 1.94 0.59
N ILE A 169 9.75 1.69 1.25
CA ILE A 169 9.46 2.11 2.62
C ILE A 169 8.64 1.03 3.34
N PRO A 170 8.68 0.99 4.69
CA PRO A 170 7.83 0.07 5.46
C PRO A 170 6.35 0.26 5.19
N GLY A 171 5.90 1.50 4.92
CA GLY A 171 4.50 1.78 4.65
C GLY A 171 3.93 1.05 3.43
N GLU A 172 4.75 0.73 2.44
CA GLU A 172 4.32 -0.10 1.30
C GLU A 172 3.87 -1.49 1.77
N LEU A 173 4.53 -2.05 2.78
CA LEU A 173 4.22 -3.38 3.31
C LEU A 173 2.89 -3.43 4.06
N VAL A 174 2.52 -2.33 4.73
CA VAL A 174 1.20 -2.23 5.40
C VAL A 174 0.08 -2.47 4.38
N PHE A 175 0.18 -1.89 3.19
CA PHE A 175 -0.82 -2.10 2.13
C PHE A 175 -0.72 -3.49 1.51
N LYS A 176 0.49 -4.04 1.36
CA LYS A 176 0.65 -5.43 0.91
C LYS A 176 -0.08 -6.41 1.81
N LEU A 177 -0.13 -6.19 3.12
CA LEU A 177 -0.91 -7.02 4.05
C LEU A 177 -2.42 -6.97 3.80
N LEU A 178 -2.94 -5.83 3.35
CA LEU A 178 -4.36 -5.68 3.02
C LEU A 178 -4.74 -6.45 1.76
N LEU A 179 -3.79 -6.66 0.84
CA LEU A 179 -4.05 -7.39 -0.40
C LEU A 179 -4.33 -8.88 -0.12
N PRO A 180 -5.32 -9.48 -0.81
CA PRO A 180 -5.67 -10.88 -0.62
C PRO A 180 -4.55 -11.82 -1.10
N SER A 181 -3.83 -11.47 -2.16
CA SER A 181 -2.83 -12.33 -2.81
C SER A 181 -1.46 -11.65 -2.88
N ALA A 182 -0.36 -12.42 -2.80
CA ALA A 182 1.00 -11.87 -2.94
C ALA A 182 1.36 -11.58 -4.41
N ARG A 183 0.77 -12.32 -5.36
CA ARG A 183 0.91 -12.03 -6.79
C ARG A 183 0.05 -10.83 -7.17
N GLU A 184 0.69 -9.70 -7.41
CA GLU A 184 0.01 -8.62 -8.12
C GLU A 184 -0.21 -9.05 -9.58
N PRO A 185 -1.44 -8.90 -10.11
CA PRO A 185 -1.73 -9.11 -11.51
C PRO A 185 -0.75 -8.32 -12.38
N ASN A 186 -0.16 -8.98 -13.37
CA ASN A 186 0.68 -8.33 -14.39
C ASN A 186 -0.16 -7.70 -15.52
N GLN A 187 -1.48 -7.73 -15.40
CA GLN A 187 -2.44 -7.10 -16.29
C GLN A 187 -3.54 -6.42 -15.48
N PRO A 188 -4.24 -5.41 -16.04
CA PRO A 188 -5.37 -4.79 -15.36
C PRO A 188 -6.45 -5.83 -15.00
N VAL A 189 -6.89 -5.84 -13.74
CA VAL A 189 -7.97 -6.71 -13.27
C VAL A 189 -9.29 -5.98 -13.39
N ARG A 190 -10.26 -6.62 -14.05
CA ARG A 190 -11.61 -6.08 -14.19
C ARG A 190 -12.33 -6.08 -12.83
N LEU A 191 -12.71 -4.90 -12.36
CA LEU A 191 -13.51 -4.71 -11.13
C LEU A 191 -15.01 -4.72 -11.44
N SER A 192 -15.42 -4.10 -12.55
CA SER A 192 -16.81 -4.03 -13.04
C SER A 192 -16.83 -3.80 -14.55
N ALA A 193 -18.02 -3.60 -15.13
CA ALA A 193 -18.11 -3.09 -16.49
C ALA A 193 -17.25 -1.83 -16.65
N ASP A 194 -16.30 -1.90 -17.58
CA ASP A 194 -15.37 -0.86 -18.02
C ASP A 194 -14.49 -0.22 -16.93
N LYS A 195 -14.35 -0.87 -15.77
CA LYS A 195 -13.44 -0.44 -14.70
C LYS A 195 -12.42 -1.52 -14.40
N TYR A 196 -11.16 -1.13 -14.44
CA TYR A 196 -10.03 -2.00 -14.19
C TYR A 196 -9.21 -1.49 -12.99
N SER A 197 -8.45 -2.37 -12.36
CA SER A 197 -7.50 -2.05 -11.30
C SER A 197 -6.11 -2.55 -11.64
N VAL A 198 -5.10 -1.77 -11.28
CA VAL A 198 -3.69 -2.12 -11.50
C VAL A 198 -2.90 -2.02 -10.20
N GLY A 199 -1.99 -2.98 -9.99
CA GLY A 199 -1.06 -2.98 -8.85
C GLY A 199 0.09 -1.99 -9.02
N SER A 200 0.82 -1.71 -7.95
CA SER A 200 1.93 -0.76 -7.96
C SER A 200 3.06 -1.17 -8.91
N GLN A 201 3.29 -2.48 -9.12
CA GLN A 201 4.31 -2.93 -10.06
C GLN A 201 3.95 -2.59 -11.51
N LEU A 202 2.78 -3.00 -11.97
CA LEU A 202 2.32 -2.75 -13.33
C LEU A 202 2.22 -1.23 -13.61
N LEU A 203 1.77 -0.47 -12.59
CA LEU A 203 1.76 0.98 -12.65
C LEU A 203 3.15 1.57 -12.89
N ARG A 204 4.18 1.11 -12.17
CA ARG A 204 5.57 1.58 -12.33
C ARG A 204 6.11 1.33 -13.73
N GLU A 205 5.78 0.18 -14.31
CA GLU A 205 6.21 -0.18 -15.66
C GLU A 205 5.63 0.79 -16.70
N HIS A 206 4.46 1.38 -16.45
CA HIS A 206 3.79 2.29 -17.38
C HIS A 206 4.17 3.77 -17.19
N ILE A 207 5.05 4.12 -16.25
CA ILE A 207 5.42 5.53 -16.03
C ILE A 207 6.14 6.13 -17.24
N ILE A 208 5.68 7.31 -17.66
CA ILE A 208 6.40 8.21 -18.58
C ILE A 208 7.07 9.33 -17.78
N SER A 209 6.31 9.99 -16.91
CA SER A 209 6.84 11.06 -16.05
C SER A 209 6.08 11.14 -14.72
N VAL A 210 6.80 11.53 -13.67
CA VAL A 210 6.25 11.71 -12.31
C VAL A 210 6.90 12.92 -11.63
N SER A 211 6.16 13.55 -10.73
CA SER A 211 6.66 14.59 -9.82
C SER A 211 6.34 14.22 -8.37
N MET A 212 7.30 14.47 -7.47
CA MET A 212 7.10 14.24 -6.04
C MET A 212 6.21 15.34 -5.44
N PRO A 213 5.26 15.01 -4.56
CA PRO A 213 4.51 16.02 -3.83
C PRO A 213 5.43 16.80 -2.90
N ARG A 214 5.14 18.09 -2.77
CA ARG A 214 5.86 18.96 -1.84
C ARG A 214 5.43 18.66 -0.41
N TYR A 215 6.39 18.65 0.50
CA TYR A 215 6.10 18.61 1.93
C TYR A 215 5.33 19.89 2.33
N PRO A 216 4.25 19.79 3.13
CA PRO A 216 3.49 20.97 3.58
C PRO A 216 4.32 21.92 4.44
N ALA A 217 4.00 23.23 4.41
CA ALA A 217 4.77 24.27 5.09
C ALA A 217 4.51 24.40 6.62
N GLN A 218 3.54 23.68 7.19
CA GLN A 218 3.14 23.73 8.61
C GLN A 218 2.81 22.32 9.15
N PRO A 219 2.89 22.09 10.48
CA PRO A 219 4.09 21.82 11.27
C PRO A 219 4.56 20.34 11.16
N LYS A 220 5.63 20.02 11.91
CA LYS A 220 6.34 18.72 11.99
C LYS A 220 5.48 17.48 12.25
N ASP A 221 4.21 17.64 12.59
CA ASP A 221 3.25 16.55 12.88
C ASP A 221 2.55 15.98 11.64
N SER A 222 2.98 16.40 10.44
CA SER A 222 2.53 15.86 9.16
C SER A 222 3.12 14.47 8.83
N ASP A 223 3.85 13.87 9.78
CA ASP A 223 4.45 12.55 9.64
C ASP A 223 3.35 11.46 9.62
N GLY A 224 3.42 10.57 8.64
CA GLY A 224 2.41 9.53 8.47
C GLY A 224 2.34 8.98 7.05
N ILE A 225 1.36 8.10 6.82
CA ILE A 225 1.05 7.58 5.49
C ILE A 225 -0.20 8.22 4.91
N LEU A 226 -0.14 8.50 3.60
CA LEU A 226 -1.31 8.85 2.81
C LEU A 226 -1.48 7.81 1.70
N ALA A 227 -2.59 7.09 1.72
CA ALA A 227 -2.98 6.24 0.62
C ALA A 227 -4.13 6.84 -0.16
N ILE A 228 -3.94 6.87 -1.46
CA ILE A 228 -4.92 7.37 -2.42
C ILE A 228 -5.24 6.28 -3.43
N GLN A 229 -6.41 6.41 -4.04
CA GLN A 229 -6.74 5.73 -5.28
C GLN A 229 -6.79 6.78 -6.37
N MET A 230 -6.04 6.57 -7.44
CA MET A 230 -6.10 7.44 -8.62
C MET A 230 -6.71 6.70 -9.81
N GLU A 231 -7.42 7.43 -10.64
CA GLU A 231 -7.96 6.97 -11.91
C GLU A 231 -7.10 7.51 -13.06
N ILE A 232 -6.68 6.63 -13.95
CA ILE A 232 -5.86 6.93 -15.12
C ILE A 232 -6.69 6.60 -16.35
N ASP A 233 -6.92 7.59 -17.20
CA ASP A 233 -7.72 7.41 -18.43
C ASP A 233 -6.95 6.70 -19.55
N GLY A 234 -7.63 6.41 -20.66
CA GLY A 234 -7.02 5.78 -21.84
C GLY A 234 -5.95 6.62 -22.54
N ALA A 235 -5.79 7.91 -22.19
CA ALA A 235 -4.69 8.75 -22.66
C ALA A 235 -3.49 8.73 -21.70
N GLY A 236 -3.57 8.00 -20.59
CA GLY A 236 -2.52 7.92 -19.58
C GLY A 236 -2.47 9.12 -18.64
N LEU A 237 -3.57 9.87 -18.51
CA LEU A 237 -3.70 11.05 -17.66
C LEU A 237 -4.44 10.70 -16.37
N VAL A 238 -3.94 11.22 -15.24
CA VAL A 238 -4.61 11.10 -13.95
C VAL A 238 -5.83 12.04 -13.90
N ARG A 239 -7.03 11.49 -13.69
CA ARG A 239 -8.30 12.24 -13.69
C ARG A 239 -8.90 12.42 -12.31
N ASN A 240 -9.09 11.32 -11.60
CA ASN A 240 -9.70 11.30 -10.28
C ASN A 240 -8.66 10.89 -9.24
N VAL A 241 -8.69 11.51 -8.07
CA VAL A 241 -7.84 11.17 -6.94
C VAL A 241 -8.72 11.13 -5.70
N GLN A 242 -8.80 9.96 -5.08
CA GLN A 242 -9.62 9.73 -3.90
C GLN A 242 -8.72 9.37 -2.72
N LEU A 243 -8.97 9.98 -1.56
CA LEU A 243 -8.32 9.60 -0.32
C LEU A 243 -8.89 8.26 0.18
N LEU A 244 -8.03 7.25 0.28
CA LEU A 244 -8.38 5.99 0.92
C LEU A 244 -8.12 6.07 2.43
N GLN A 245 -6.96 6.62 2.81
CA GLN A 245 -6.49 6.62 4.20
C GLN A 245 -5.40 7.67 4.43
N GLY A 246 -5.35 8.24 5.64
CA GLY A 246 -4.33 9.19 6.09
C GLY A 246 -4.90 10.58 6.36
N ASP A 247 -4.02 11.53 6.68
CA ASP A 247 -4.41 12.91 6.98
C ASP A 247 -4.88 13.66 5.72
N PRO A 248 -6.16 14.12 5.65
CA PRO A 248 -6.65 14.91 4.54
C PRO A 248 -5.85 16.19 4.25
N ALA A 249 -5.13 16.74 5.23
CA ALA A 249 -4.27 17.91 5.04
C ALA A 249 -3.10 17.65 4.07
N LEU A 250 -2.69 16.38 3.89
CA LEU A 250 -1.65 15.98 2.94
C LEU A 250 -2.17 15.86 1.51
N LEU A 251 -3.48 15.62 1.34
CA LEU A 251 -4.09 15.31 0.05
C LEU A 251 -3.88 16.40 -1.01
N PRO A 252 -4.05 17.72 -0.74
CA PRO A 252 -3.88 18.74 -1.78
C PRO A 252 -2.48 18.76 -2.41
N ASN A 253 -1.44 18.45 -1.63
CA ASN A 253 -0.06 18.38 -2.14
C ASN A 253 0.17 17.14 -3.00
N VAL A 254 -0.39 16.01 -2.58
CA VAL A 254 -0.36 14.75 -3.34
C VAL A 254 -1.13 14.89 -4.64
N GLU A 255 -2.37 15.37 -4.57
CA GLU A 255 -3.24 15.54 -5.73
C GLU A 255 -2.61 16.43 -6.80
N ARG A 256 -2.04 17.57 -6.41
CA ARG A 256 -1.35 18.48 -7.33
C ARG A 256 -0.18 17.80 -8.05
N ALA A 257 0.59 16.97 -7.35
CA ALA A 257 1.73 16.27 -7.95
C ALA A 257 1.27 15.13 -8.87
N VAL A 258 0.36 14.26 -8.42
CA VAL A 258 -0.08 13.10 -9.21
C VAL A 258 -0.84 13.50 -10.47
N ARG A 259 -1.51 14.66 -10.50
CA ARG A 259 -2.14 15.21 -11.71
C ARG A 259 -1.14 15.55 -12.82
N GLU A 260 0.12 15.78 -12.48
CA GLU A 260 1.20 16.01 -13.44
C GLU A 260 1.80 14.70 -13.98
N TRP A 261 1.47 13.55 -13.38
CA TRP A 261 2.02 12.28 -13.80
C TRP A 261 1.46 11.87 -15.16
N ARG A 262 2.30 11.18 -15.93
CA ARG A 262 1.97 10.67 -17.25
C ARG A 262 2.30 9.20 -17.33
N PHE A 263 1.41 8.45 -17.94
CA PHE A 263 1.52 7.01 -18.11
C PHE A 263 1.38 6.61 -19.56
N ARG A 264 1.99 5.50 -19.95
CA ARG A 264 1.62 4.78 -21.16
C ARG A 264 0.20 4.23 -20.94
N PRO A 265 -0.70 4.31 -21.94
CA PRO A 265 -2.03 3.74 -21.84
C PRO A 265 -1.99 2.26 -21.45
N PHE A 266 -2.93 1.86 -20.60
CA PHE A 266 -3.16 0.44 -20.28
C PHE A 266 -4.07 -0.17 -21.33
N LEU A 267 -3.66 -1.31 -21.88
CA LEU A 267 -4.38 -1.96 -22.97
C LEU A 267 -5.05 -3.25 -22.50
N ILE A 268 -6.30 -3.44 -22.88
CA ILE A 268 -7.02 -4.73 -22.81
C ILE A 268 -7.51 -5.02 -24.23
N ASP A 269 -7.16 -6.19 -24.77
CA ASP A 269 -7.50 -6.58 -26.13
C ASP A 269 -7.19 -5.48 -27.16
N THR A 270 -6.03 -4.81 -26.98
CA THR A 270 -5.52 -3.68 -27.79
C THR A 270 -6.26 -2.34 -27.64
N GLU A 271 -7.33 -2.28 -26.85
CA GLU A 271 -8.06 -1.06 -26.55
C GLU A 271 -7.53 -0.38 -25.28
N ALA A 272 -7.39 0.95 -25.32
CA ALA A 272 -6.98 1.73 -24.16
C ALA A 272 -8.12 1.81 -23.14
N VAL A 273 -7.86 1.37 -21.92
CA VAL A 273 -8.86 1.31 -20.85
C VAL A 273 -8.55 2.26 -19.70
N THR A 274 -9.61 2.68 -19.00
CA THR A 274 -9.47 3.44 -17.76
C THR A 274 -9.16 2.48 -16.61
N VAL A 275 -8.11 2.78 -15.84
CA VAL A 275 -7.67 1.96 -14.71
C VAL A 275 -7.69 2.76 -13.40
N THR A 276 -7.89 2.05 -12.30
CA THR A 276 -7.76 2.56 -10.95
C THR A 276 -6.52 1.98 -10.28
N ALA A 277 -5.71 2.82 -9.65
CA ALA A 277 -4.44 2.42 -9.07
C ALA A 277 -4.30 2.97 -7.64
N PRO A 278 -4.08 2.13 -6.63
CA PRO A 278 -3.73 2.60 -5.29
C PRO A 278 -2.26 3.04 -5.26
N VAL A 279 -2.00 4.19 -4.63
CA VAL A 279 -0.65 4.72 -4.41
C VAL A 279 -0.52 5.15 -2.95
N VAL A 280 0.64 4.84 -2.38
CA VAL A 280 0.96 5.15 -0.99
C VAL A 280 2.08 6.16 -0.97
N PHE A 281 1.94 7.18 -0.12
CA PHE A 281 2.95 8.17 0.17
C PHE A 281 3.33 8.09 1.66
N GLY A 282 4.61 8.15 1.96
CA GLY A 282 5.13 8.29 3.31
C GLY A 282 5.72 9.67 3.52
N PHE A 283 5.26 10.37 4.56
CA PHE A 283 5.77 11.66 5.00
C PHE A 283 6.52 11.44 6.30
N ARG A 284 7.80 11.80 6.33
CA ARG A 284 8.62 11.69 7.54
C ARG A 284 9.73 12.72 7.53
N ASN A 285 9.85 13.53 8.58
CA ASN A 285 10.96 14.46 8.79
C ASN A 285 11.25 15.37 7.58
N GLY A 286 10.20 15.91 6.94
CA GLY A 286 10.35 16.77 5.75
C GLY A 286 10.66 16.03 4.44
N LYS A 287 10.80 14.69 4.46
CA LYS A 287 10.98 13.85 3.29
C LYS A 287 9.66 13.19 2.89
N VAL A 288 9.40 13.15 1.59
CA VAL A 288 8.30 12.35 1.01
C VAL A 288 8.87 11.12 0.31
N THR A 289 8.16 10.01 0.42
CA THR A 289 8.45 8.73 -0.21
C THR A 289 7.18 8.18 -0.84
N SER A 290 7.28 7.27 -1.81
CA SER A 290 6.12 6.70 -2.50
C SER A 290 6.31 5.22 -2.80
N SER A 291 5.20 4.47 -2.85
CA SER A 291 5.21 3.06 -3.31
C SER A 291 5.51 2.93 -4.80
N VAL A 292 5.42 4.00 -5.59
CA VAL A 292 5.56 3.94 -7.06
C VAL A 292 6.85 4.64 -7.53
N MET A 293 7.25 5.72 -6.86
CA MET A 293 8.44 6.49 -7.27
C MET A 293 9.74 5.98 -6.63
N ARG A 294 10.88 6.31 -7.26
CA ARG A 294 12.23 6.01 -6.73
C ARG A 294 12.65 6.98 -5.64
#